data_AF-A0A3S0FW70-F1
#
_entry.id   AF-A0A3S0FW70-F1
#
_cell.length_a   1.000
_cell.length_b   1.000
_cell.length_c   1.000
_cell.angle_alpha   90.00
_cell.angle_beta   90.00
_cell.angle_gamma   90.00
#
_symmetry.space_group_name_H-M   'P 1'
#
loop_
_entity.id
_entity.type
_entity.pdbx_description
1 polymer ?
#
loop_
_entity_poly.entity_id
_entity_poly.type
_entity_poly.pdbx_seq_one_letter_code
_entity_poly.pdbx_strand_id
1 'polypeptide(L)'
;MSARLSRLLHLFHRWLGISAGLLVLGWFVSGLVMLYSPFPRLTVEERVQHLEVLHGEAVRISPAEAAAQCPGTPRGARLAMLAGRPVYHFSGGKPACSVWADDGRWVGPVSAEMASEAARRFLPGVALTEPERIERDQWSVCTSYNAHRPLYRIAADDAAGTVLYVSSKSGEVLADTTRRERLLGWLGSVPHWIYFTPLRGDDLGTWRVLVLWLPPIALLTAVAGLALGIQRVRVRRRYPRGQITPYHGWKRWHHLAGLAVGGFAVTWLLSGWLSNHPFGLLEMSSPPPGSAQHLAGGPFRPSADINLLRRQL
;
A
#
# COMPACT_ATOMS: atom_id res chain seq x y z
N MET A 1 11.68 25.07 -36.25
CA MET A 1 12.31 23.77 -35.90
C MET A 1 13.09 23.26 -37.12
N SER A 2 14.32 22.79 -36.93
CA SER A 2 15.08 22.13 -38.00
C SER A 2 14.31 20.92 -38.56
N ALA A 3 14.37 20.68 -39.87
CA ALA A 3 13.71 19.55 -40.53
C ALA A 3 14.13 18.19 -39.92
N ARG A 4 15.38 18.09 -39.46
CA ARG A 4 15.90 16.89 -38.77
C ARG A 4 15.22 16.66 -37.42
N LEU A 5 15.03 17.73 -36.63
CA LEU A 5 14.38 17.67 -35.32
C LEU A 5 12.91 17.25 -35.45
N SER A 6 12.19 17.80 -36.42
CA SER A 6 10.79 17.42 -36.69
C SER A 6 10.68 15.93 -37.07
N ARG A 7 11.58 15.44 -37.93
CA ARG A 7 11.59 14.02 -38.33
C ARG A 7 11.86 13.09 -37.15
N LEU A 8 12.84 13.43 -36.31
CA LEU A 8 13.14 12.66 -35.09
C LEU A 8 11.95 12.63 -34.15
N LEU A 9 11.31 13.78 -33.90
CA LEU A 9 10.17 13.86 -32.97
C LEU A 9 8.98 13.00 -33.44
N HIS A 10 8.70 12.97 -34.75
CA HIS A 10 7.66 12.08 -35.30
C HIS A 10 8.04 10.58 -35.16
N LEU A 11 9.30 10.22 -35.38
CA LEU A 11 9.77 8.83 -35.23
C LEU A 11 9.71 8.38 -33.78
N PHE A 12 10.24 9.20 -32.85
CA PHE A 12 10.20 8.91 -31.43
C PHE A 12 8.76 8.83 -30.92
N HIS A 13 7.91 9.82 -31.24
CA HIS A 13 6.51 9.78 -30.83
C HIS A 13 5.79 8.54 -31.36
N ARG A 14 6.06 8.11 -32.61
CA ARG A 14 5.43 6.91 -33.17
C ARG A 14 5.77 5.65 -32.38
N TRP A 15 7.05 5.39 -32.14
CA TRP A 15 7.47 4.14 -31.49
C TRP A 15 7.29 4.18 -29.98
N LEU A 16 7.72 5.27 -29.35
CA LEU A 16 7.54 5.47 -27.92
C LEU A 16 6.05 5.60 -27.57
N GLY A 17 5.24 6.19 -28.45
CA GLY A 17 3.79 6.30 -28.27
C GLY A 17 3.06 4.95 -28.31
N ILE A 18 3.55 3.96 -29.06
CA ILE A 18 2.98 2.60 -29.02
C ILE A 18 3.29 1.97 -27.66
N SER A 19 4.55 1.95 -27.24
CA SER A 19 4.95 1.32 -25.98
C SER A 19 4.36 2.03 -24.76
N ALA A 20 4.48 3.36 -24.70
CA ALA A 20 3.90 4.18 -23.64
C ALA A 20 2.36 4.13 -23.67
N GLY A 21 1.75 4.09 -24.85
CA GLY A 21 0.30 3.96 -24.99
C GLY A 21 -0.23 2.66 -24.40
N LEU A 22 0.44 1.53 -24.66
CA LEU A 22 0.08 0.24 -24.05
C LEU A 22 0.27 0.26 -22.53
N LEU A 23 1.37 0.82 -22.04
CA LEU A 23 1.62 0.98 -20.61
C LEU A 23 0.53 1.83 -19.94
N VAL A 24 0.24 3.01 -20.48
CA VAL A 24 -0.76 3.94 -19.97
C VAL A 24 -2.16 3.33 -20.01
N LEU A 25 -2.50 2.60 -21.09
CA LEU A 25 -3.76 1.87 -21.18
C LEU A 25 -3.84 0.79 -20.10
N GLY A 26 -2.77 0.02 -19.91
CA GLY A 26 -2.66 -0.98 -18.84
C GLY A 26 -2.87 -0.36 -17.46
N TRP A 27 -2.20 0.76 -17.17
CA TRP A 27 -2.39 1.51 -15.93
C TRP A 27 -3.81 2.07 -15.78
N PHE A 28 -4.41 2.59 -16.85
CA PHE A 28 -5.77 3.11 -16.77
C PHE A 28 -6.78 2.00 -16.44
N VAL A 29 -6.72 0.87 -17.16
CA VAL A 29 -7.59 -0.29 -16.92
C VAL A 29 -7.38 -0.86 -15.53
N SER A 30 -6.13 -1.02 -15.09
CA SER A 30 -5.83 -1.53 -13.76
C SER A 30 -6.22 -0.55 -12.65
N GLY A 31 -6.11 0.75 -12.92
CA GLY A 31 -6.59 1.84 -12.06
C GLY A 31 -8.10 1.75 -11.84
N LEU A 32 -8.85 1.47 -12.90
CA LEU A 32 -10.30 1.26 -12.81
C LEU A 32 -10.65 0.03 -11.97
N VAL A 33 -9.93 -1.08 -12.14
CA VAL A 33 -10.14 -2.29 -11.33
C VAL A 33 -9.87 -2.01 -9.86
N MET A 34 -8.75 -1.37 -9.53
CA MET A 34 -8.38 -1.12 -8.13
C MET A 34 -9.30 -0.12 -7.42
N LEU A 35 -10.04 0.71 -8.16
CA LEU A 35 -11.06 1.60 -7.60
C LEU A 35 -12.19 0.80 -6.90
N TYR A 36 -12.54 -0.36 -7.44
CA TYR A 36 -13.59 -1.22 -6.90
C TYR A 36 -13.07 -2.38 -6.06
N SER A 37 -11.85 -2.83 -6.32
CA SER A 37 -11.18 -3.89 -5.58
C SER A 37 -9.76 -3.44 -5.27
N PRO A 38 -9.55 -2.67 -4.19
CA PRO A 38 -8.22 -2.21 -3.81
C PRO A 38 -7.32 -3.39 -3.47
N PHE A 39 -6.02 -3.11 -3.29
CA PHE A 39 -5.08 -4.12 -2.85
C PHE A 39 -5.56 -4.72 -1.51
N PRO A 40 -5.57 -6.05 -1.37
CA PRO A 40 -6.11 -6.71 -0.18
C PRO A 40 -5.48 -6.18 1.10
N ARG A 41 -6.32 -5.83 2.08
CA ARG A 41 -5.91 -5.31 3.38
C ARG A 41 -7.06 -5.52 4.36
N LEU A 42 -6.73 -5.70 5.63
CA LEU A 42 -7.72 -5.69 6.68
C LEU A 42 -8.29 -4.26 6.83
N THR A 43 -9.60 -4.09 6.63
CA THR A 43 -10.26 -2.80 6.84
C THR A 43 -10.34 -2.46 8.33
N VAL A 44 -10.62 -1.20 8.64
CA VAL A 44 -10.78 -0.77 10.04
C VAL A 44 -12.01 -1.43 10.65
N GLU A 45 -13.07 -1.55 9.86
CA GLU A 45 -14.34 -2.16 10.23
C GLU A 45 -14.16 -3.65 10.54
N GLU A 46 -13.53 -4.41 9.64
CA GLU A 46 -13.20 -5.82 9.89
C GLU A 46 -12.29 -5.96 11.11
N ARG A 47 -11.25 -5.12 11.22
CA ARG A 47 -10.35 -5.16 12.37
C ARG A 47 -11.13 -4.99 13.67
N VAL A 48 -11.97 -3.96 13.77
CA VAL A 48 -12.75 -3.66 14.98
C VAL A 48 -13.75 -4.76 15.31
N GLN A 49 -14.40 -5.36 14.30
CA GLN A 49 -15.35 -6.47 14.50
C GLN A 49 -14.70 -7.73 15.07
N HIS A 50 -13.40 -7.96 14.78
CA HIS A 50 -12.67 -9.14 15.23
C HIS A 50 -11.74 -8.87 16.43
N LEU A 51 -11.77 -7.66 17.02
CA LEU A 51 -11.06 -7.41 18.27
C LEU A 51 -11.77 -8.11 19.43
N GLU A 52 -10.99 -8.81 20.26
CA GLU A 52 -11.52 -9.33 21.51
C GLU A 52 -11.80 -8.17 22.49
N VAL A 53 -12.84 -8.34 23.31
CA VAL A 53 -13.20 -7.39 24.36
C VAL A 53 -12.04 -7.29 25.35
N LEU A 54 -11.65 -6.06 25.72
CA LEU A 54 -10.59 -5.84 26.70
C LEU A 54 -11.07 -6.25 28.09
N HIS A 55 -10.37 -7.20 28.71
CA HIS A 55 -10.64 -7.65 30.07
C HIS A 55 -9.78 -6.85 31.07
N GLY A 56 -10.23 -5.64 31.41
CA GLY A 56 -9.47 -4.71 32.27
C GLY A 56 -9.21 -5.24 33.68
N GLU A 57 -10.09 -6.12 34.18
CA GLU A 57 -9.96 -6.83 35.45
C GLU A 57 -8.81 -7.84 35.45
N ALA A 58 -8.47 -8.40 34.29
CA ALA A 58 -7.36 -9.33 34.15
C ALA A 58 -5.99 -8.63 34.13
N VAL A 59 -5.96 -7.30 33.94
CA VAL A 59 -4.72 -6.52 34.00
C VAL A 59 -4.25 -6.40 35.45
N ARG A 60 -3.08 -6.96 35.75
CA ARG A 60 -2.47 -6.97 37.10
C ARG A 60 -1.18 -6.17 37.19
N ILE A 61 -0.60 -5.79 36.07
CA ILE A 61 0.69 -5.09 36.01
C ILE A 61 0.52 -3.78 35.24
N SER A 62 1.18 -2.74 35.73
CA SER A 62 1.15 -1.41 35.12
C SER A 62 1.91 -1.41 33.78
N PRO A 63 1.54 -0.50 32.86
CA PRO A 63 2.33 -0.27 31.66
C PRO A 63 3.81 0.04 31.94
N ALA A 64 4.13 0.69 33.06
CA ALA A 64 5.51 1.01 33.45
C ALA A 64 6.31 -0.22 33.87
N GLU A 65 5.73 -1.09 34.70
CA GLU A 65 6.35 -2.35 35.11
C GLU A 65 6.53 -3.30 33.93
N ALA A 66 5.53 -3.38 33.04
CA ALA A 66 5.62 -4.17 31.82
C ALA A 66 6.68 -3.61 30.85
N ALA A 67 6.78 -2.29 30.71
CA ALA A 67 7.80 -1.65 29.88
C ALA A 67 9.23 -1.95 30.35
N ALA A 68 9.45 -2.12 31.66
CA ALA A 68 10.75 -2.45 32.23
C ALA A 68 11.25 -3.85 31.82
N GLN A 69 10.35 -4.74 31.39
CA GLN A 69 10.70 -6.06 30.87
C GLN A 69 11.18 -6.02 29.41
N CYS A 70 11.03 -4.89 28.73
CA CYS A 70 11.45 -4.73 27.36
C CYS A 70 12.93 -4.36 27.25
N PRO A 71 13.67 -4.95 26.30
CA PRO A 71 15.10 -4.70 26.14
C PRO A 71 15.46 -3.28 25.65
N GLY A 72 14.48 -2.53 25.11
CA GLY A 72 14.69 -1.17 24.61
C GLY A 72 13.65 -0.21 25.19
N THR A 73 13.96 1.09 25.15
CA THR A 73 13.05 2.13 25.64
C THR A 73 11.84 2.29 24.70
N PRO A 74 10.63 1.91 25.11
CA PRO A 74 9.47 2.04 24.26
C PRO A 74 9.05 3.51 24.13
N ARG A 75 8.51 3.87 22.97
CA ARG A 75 7.98 5.23 22.66
C ARG A 75 6.47 5.26 22.52
N GLY A 76 5.84 4.10 22.57
CA GLY A 76 4.39 3.94 22.58
C GLY A 76 4.05 2.57 23.13
N ALA A 77 2.85 2.48 23.70
CA ALA A 77 2.26 1.23 24.15
C ALA A 77 0.81 1.17 23.66
N ARG A 78 0.36 -0.04 23.39
CA ARG A 78 -1.04 -0.34 23.14
C ARG A 78 -1.42 -1.58 23.94
N LEU A 79 -2.54 -1.50 24.64
CA LEU A 79 -3.16 -2.67 25.27
C LEU A 79 -4.04 -3.38 24.23
N ALA A 80 -3.94 -4.69 24.17
CA ALA A 80 -4.75 -5.56 23.34
C ALA A 80 -5.05 -6.86 24.10
N MET A 81 -5.85 -7.72 23.49
CA MET A 81 -5.98 -9.11 23.91
C MET A 81 -5.25 -10.00 22.92
N LEU A 82 -4.65 -11.07 23.42
CA LEU A 82 -4.04 -12.12 22.62
C LEU A 82 -4.33 -13.46 23.30
N ALA A 83 -4.97 -14.38 22.58
CA ALA A 83 -5.37 -15.69 23.10
C ALA A 83 -6.16 -15.58 24.43
N GLY A 84 -7.11 -14.63 24.50
CA GLY A 84 -7.94 -14.39 25.69
C GLY A 84 -7.22 -13.75 26.89
N ARG A 85 -5.95 -13.34 26.75
CA ARG A 85 -5.17 -12.67 27.81
C ARG A 85 -4.80 -11.24 27.42
N PRO A 86 -4.80 -10.28 28.37
CA PRO A 86 -4.42 -8.91 28.08
C PRO A 86 -2.90 -8.81 27.86
N VAL A 87 -2.49 -8.09 26.81
CA VAL A 87 -1.10 -7.93 26.38
C VAL A 87 -0.79 -6.47 26.08
N TYR A 88 0.36 -5.99 26.55
CA TYR A 88 0.93 -4.72 26.11
C TYR A 88 1.84 -4.94 24.92
N HIS A 89 1.56 -4.26 23.81
CA HIS A 89 2.47 -4.15 22.67
C HIS A 89 3.20 -2.81 22.74
N PHE A 90 4.52 -2.88 22.89
CA PHE A 90 5.39 -1.72 22.95
C PHE A 90 6.05 -1.47 21.60
N SER A 91 5.98 -0.23 21.13
CA SER A 91 6.51 0.22 19.84
C SER A 91 7.60 1.29 20.01
N GLY A 92 8.37 1.52 18.94
CA GLY A 92 9.42 2.54 18.90
C GLY A 92 10.72 2.19 19.63
N GLY A 93 10.69 1.22 20.54
CA GLY A 93 11.89 0.50 21.02
C GLY A 93 12.34 -0.53 19.98
N LYS A 94 13.66 -0.71 19.82
CA LYS A 94 14.22 -1.80 19.01
C LYS A 94 14.92 -2.79 19.96
N PRO A 95 14.55 -4.09 19.95
CA PRO A 95 13.46 -4.73 19.19
C PRO A 95 12.06 -4.36 19.71
N ALA A 96 11.03 -4.60 18.89
CA ALA A 96 9.64 -4.55 19.35
C ALA A 96 9.41 -5.58 20.47
N CYS A 97 8.54 -5.22 21.42
CA CYS A 97 8.37 -5.97 22.66
C CYS A 97 6.88 -6.14 23.00
N SER A 98 6.49 -7.35 23.38
CA SER A 98 5.15 -7.67 23.84
C SER A 98 5.26 -8.31 25.22
N VAL A 99 4.46 -7.85 26.19
CA VAL A 99 4.49 -8.31 27.58
C VAL A 99 3.07 -8.55 28.05
N TRP A 100 2.83 -9.69 28.70
CA TRP A 100 1.53 -10.00 29.26
C TRP A 100 1.18 -9.03 30.40
N ALA A 101 -0.04 -8.49 30.37
CA ALA A 101 -0.49 -7.48 31.33
C ALA A 101 -0.97 -8.10 32.66
N ASP A 102 -1.08 -9.43 32.73
CA ASP A 102 -1.52 -10.19 33.91
C ASP A 102 -0.35 -10.73 34.76
N ASP A 103 0.77 -11.12 34.15
CA ASP A 103 1.93 -11.72 34.86
C ASP A 103 3.27 -11.06 34.54
N GLY A 104 3.32 -10.15 33.56
CA GLY A 104 4.52 -9.37 33.22
C GLY A 104 5.58 -10.18 32.48
N ARG A 105 5.26 -11.41 32.08
CA ARG A 105 6.19 -12.23 31.31
C ARG A 105 6.27 -11.71 29.89
N TRP A 106 7.48 -11.79 29.34
CA TRP A 106 7.69 -11.53 27.94
C TRP A 106 6.92 -12.55 27.10
N VAL A 107 6.14 -12.07 26.13
CA VAL A 107 5.34 -12.92 25.23
C VAL A 107 6.26 -13.68 24.26
N GLY A 108 7.45 -13.14 23.99
CA GLY A 108 8.34 -13.68 22.96
C GLY A 108 7.78 -13.51 21.55
N PRO A 109 8.40 -14.14 20.54
CA PRO A 109 7.76 -14.35 19.25
C PRO A 109 6.50 -15.19 19.45
N VAL A 110 5.38 -14.73 18.87
CA VAL A 110 4.11 -15.46 18.93
C VAL A 110 4.29 -16.84 18.31
N SER A 111 3.82 -17.87 18.99
CA SER A 111 3.92 -19.26 18.53
C SER A 111 2.91 -19.55 17.41
N ALA A 112 3.10 -20.65 16.68
CA ALA A 112 2.16 -21.07 15.65
C ALA A 112 0.78 -21.40 16.25
N GLU A 113 0.74 -21.97 17.45
CA GLU A 113 -0.50 -22.30 18.17
C GLU A 113 -1.28 -21.03 18.51
N MET A 114 -0.60 -20.01 19.04
CA MET A 114 -1.20 -18.70 19.33
C MET A 114 -1.71 -18.02 18.05
N ALA A 115 -0.95 -18.09 16.96
CA ALA A 115 -1.37 -17.56 15.67
C ALA A 115 -2.60 -18.30 15.10
N SER A 116 -2.65 -19.62 15.27
CA SER A 116 -3.81 -20.45 14.91
C SER A 116 -5.04 -20.11 15.75
N GLU A 117 -4.84 -19.81 17.04
CA GLU A 117 -5.91 -19.36 17.93
C GLU A 117 -6.47 -17.99 17.54
N ALA A 118 -5.60 -17.05 17.17
CA ALA A 118 -6.00 -15.75 16.65
C ALA A 118 -6.78 -15.91 15.33
N ALA A 119 -6.30 -16.77 14.43
CA ALA A 119 -6.97 -17.05 13.16
C ALA A 119 -8.34 -17.73 13.34
N ARG A 120 -8.46 -18.70 14.28
CA ARG A 120 -9.74 -19.35 14.61
C ARG A 120 -10.77 -18.40 15.22
N ARG A 121 -10.32 -17.41 16.00
CA ARG A 121 -11.19 -16.34 16.49
C ARG A 121 -11.64 -15.42 15.38
N PHE A 122 -10.74 -15.12 14.45
CA PHE A 122 -11.03 -14.26 13.29
C PHE A 122 -12.03 -14.92 12.32
N LEU A 123 -11.91 -16.23 12.08
CA LEU A 123 -12.85 -17.01 11.26
C LEU A 123 -13.42 -18.20 12.06
N PRO A 124 -14.44 -17.97 12.92
CA PRO A 124 -15.02 -19.03 13.71
C PRO A 124 -15.76 -20.05 12.83
N GLY A 125 -15.60 -21.34 13.16
CA GLY A 125 -16.33 -22.44 12.49
C GLY A 125 -15.76 -22.86 11.12
N VAL A 126 -14.63 -22.31 10.69
CA VAL A 126 -13.95 -22.68 9.43
C VAL A 126 -12.69 -23.47 9.74
N ALA A 127 -12.45 -24.55 8.99
CA ALA A 127 -11.20 -25.32 9.10
C ALA A 127 -10.02 -24.50 8.57
N LEU A 128 -8.92 -24.47 9.30
CA LEU A 128 -7.72 -23.71 8.96
C LEU A 128 -6.53 -24.63 8.73
N THR A 129 -5.64 -24.27 7.82
CA THR A 129 -4.37 -24.95 7.62
C THR A 129 -3.39 -24.66 8.75
N GLU A 130 -2.34 -25.48 8.86
CA GLU A 130 -1.21 -25.17 9.72
C GLU A 130 -0.57 -23.82 9.37
N PRO A 131 -0.12 -23.02 10.36
CA PRO A 131 0.53 -21.75 10.12
C PRO A 131 1.88 -21.90 9.42
N GLU A 132 1.99 -21.31 8.25
CA GLU A 132 3.25 -21.23 7.50
C GLU A 132 3.96 -19.91 7.84
N ARG A 133 5.22 -19.98 8.30
CA ARG A 133 6.00 -18.79 8.59
C ARG A 133 6.66 -18.26 7.31
N ILE A 134 6.25 -17.07 6.87
CA ILE A 134 6.73 -16.44 5.66
C ILE A 134 7.37 -15.08 5.95
N GLU A 135 8.45 -14.76 5.25
CA GLU A 135 8.98 -13.40 5.29
C GLU A 135 8.12 -12.48 4.45
N ARG A 136 7.77 -12.88 3.23
CA ARG A 136 6.97 -12.09 2.30
C ARG A 136 6.39 -12.96 1.20
N ASP A 137 5.23 -12.55 0.71
CA ASP A 137 4.60 -13.04 -0.51
C ASP A 137 3.93 -11.88 -1.27
N GLN A 138 3.22 -12.19 -2.35
CA GLN A 138 2.57 -11.21 -3.22
C GLN A 138 1.56 -10.29 -2.51
N TRP A 139 0.94 -10.76 -1.42
CA TRP A 139 -0.14 -10.04 -0.71
C TRP A 139 0.36 -9.38 0.57
N SER A 140 1.56 -9.74 1.00
CA SER A 140 2.25 -9.13 2.12
C SER A 140 3.45 -8.28 1.68
N VAL A 141 3.50 -7.72 0.46
CA VAL A 141 4.64 -6.90 -0.01
C VAL A 141 4.79 -5.53 0.67
N CYS A 142 3.73 -5.04 1.32
CA CYS A 142 3.71 -3.71 1.94
C CYS A 142 4.77 -3.56 3.04
N THR A 143 5.47 -2.42 3.07
CA THR A 143 6.51 -2.12 4.05
C THR A 143 5.96 -1.93 5.47
N SER A 144 4.68 -1.58 5.60
CA SER A 144 3.98 -1.50 6.89
C SER A 144 4.06 -2.81 7.69
N TYR A 145 4.14 -3.96 7.02
CA TYR A 145 4.22 -5.26 7.69
C TYR A 145 5.64 -5.61 8.18
N ASN A 146 6.69 -4.86 7.80
CA ASN A 146 8.08 -5.20 8.14
C ASN A 146 8.34 -5.30 9.66
N ALA A 147 7.67 -4.48 10.47
CA ALA A 147 7.80 -4.54 11.94
C ALA A 147 7.19 -5.81 12.55
N HIS A 148 6.32 -6.48 11.81
CA HIS A 148 5.59 -7.67 12.24
C HIS A 148 6.18 -8.95 11.68
N ARG A 149 7.11 -8.85 10.73
CA ARG A 149 7.72 -9.99 10.05
C ARG A 149 8.64 -10.81 10.96
N PRO A 150 8.79 -12.10 10.68
CA PRO A 150 8.00 -12.88 9.69
C PRO A 150 6.52 -12.98 10.05
N LEU A 151 5.67 -13.27 9.08
CA LEU A 151 4.23 -13.44 9.29
C LEU A 151 3.87 -14.93 9.30
N TYR A 152 2.80 -15.29 9.99
CA TYR A 152 2.14 -16.58 9.81
C TYR A 152 1.05 -16.44 8.76
N ARG A 153 1.16 -17.23 7.69
CA ARG A 153 0.16 -17.36 6.65
C ARG A 153 -0.70 -18.59 6.95
N ILE A 154 -2.00 -18.38 7.10
CA ILE A 154 -2.97 -19.42 7.45
C ILE A 154 -4.08 -19.38 6.41
N ALA A 155 -4.28 -20.47 5.67
CA ALA A 155 -5.36 -20.58 4.71
C ALA A 155 -6.61 -21.17 5.38
N ALA A 156 -7.77 -20.65 5.01
CA ALA A 156 -9.07 -21.15 5.45
C ALA A 156 -9.67 -22.04 4.36
N ASP A 157 -10.30 -23.13 4.77
CA ASP A 157 -11.07 -24.02 3.89
C ASP A 157 -12.51 -23.52 3.75
N ASP A 158 -12.65 -22.33 3.15
CA ASP A 158 -13.94 -21.71 2.87
C ASP A 158 -14.18 -21.52 1.35
N ALA A 159 -15.43 -21.21 1.01
CA ALA A 159 -15.83 -20.94 -0.37
C ALA A 159 -15.15 -19.68 -0.95
N ALA A 160 -14.70 -18.75 -0.11
CA ALA A 160 -13.97 -17.55 -0.54
C ALA A 160 -12.47 -17.82 -0.82
N GLY A 161 -11.90 -18.88 -0.25
CA GLY A 161 -10.48 -19.20 -0.24
C GLY A 161 -9.69 -18.15 0.53
N THR A 162 -10.13 -17.86 1.75
CA THR A 162 -9.56 -16.82 2.60
C THR A 162 -8.16 -17.21 3.06
N VAL A 163 -7.24 -16.25 3.10
CA VAL A 163 -5.89 -16.41 3.64
C VAL A 163 -5.64 -15.27 4.61
N LEU A 164 -5.33 -15.63 5.85
CA LEU A 164 -5.02 -14.71 6.94
C LEU A 164 -3.51 -14.58 7.12
N TYR A 165 -3.07 -13.36 7.42
CA TYR A 165 -1.69 -13.03 7.73
C TYR A 165 -1.60 -12.53 9.17
N VAL A 166 -1.00 -13.33 10.03
CA VAL A 166 -0.86 -13.04 11.47
C VAL A 166 0.57 -12.60 11.78
N SER A 167 0.70 -11.55 12.57
CA SER A 167 1.97 -11.00 13.06
C SER A 167 2.69 -12.01 13.95
N SER A 168 3.95 -12.39 13.66
CA SER A 168 4.73 -13.22 14.60
C SER A 168 5.23 -12.45 15.83
N LYS A 169 4.97 -11.13 15.91
CA LYS A 169 5.43 -10.25 16.99
C LYS A 169 4.32 -9.85 17.95
N SER A 170 3.11 -9.68 17.43
CA SER A 170 1.93 -9.25 18.18
C SER A 170 0.81 -10.29 18.20
N GLY A 171 0.78 -11.24 17.25
CA GLY A 171 -0.30 -12.23 17.15
C GLY A 171 -1.60 -11.67 16.57
N GLU A 172 -1.58 -10.41 16.14
CA GLU A 172 -2.71 -9.78 15.46
C GLU A 172 -2.80 -10.23 14.01
N VAL A 173 -4.03 -10.42 13.53
CA VAL A 173 -4.33 -10.51 12.09
C VAL A 173 -4.09 -9.13 11.48
N LEU A 174 -3.20 -9.06 10.50
CA LEU A 174 -2.79 -7.82 9.83
C LEU A 174 -3.46 -7.64 8.47
N ALA A 175 -3.78 -8.75 7.82
CA ALA A 175 -4.40 -8.77 6.51
C ALA A 175 -5.17 -10.07 6.34
N ASP A 176 -6.27 -9.99 5.61
CA ASP A 176 -7.01 -11.10 5.04
C ASP A 176 -7.12 -10.90 3.53
N THR A 177 -7.23 -12.02 2.80
CA THR A 177 -7.39 -11.99 1.35
C THR A 177 -8.27 -13.13 0.89
N THR A 178 -9.12 -12.90 -0.10
CA THR A 178 -9.95 -13.92 -0.76
C THR A 178 -9.44 -14.23 -2.17
N ARG A 179 -9.89 -15.34 -2.77
CA ARG A 179 -9.55 -15.69 -4.17
C ARG A 179 -9.93 -14.58 -5.15
N ARG A 180 -11.09 -13.95 -4.94
CA ARG A 180 -11.60 -12.88 -5.80
C ARG A 180 -10.72 -11.63 -5.71
N GLU A 181 -10.36 -11.20 -4.52
CA GLU A 181 -9.51 -10.02 -4.35
C GLU A 181 -8.10 -10.26 -4.88
N ARG A 182 -7.56 -11.46 -4.72
CA ARG A 182 -6.26 -11.83 -5.31
C ARG A 182 -6.31 -11.79 -6.85
N LEU A 183 -7.37 -12.33 -7.46
CA LEU A 183 -7.57 -12.27 -8.91
C LEU A 183 -7.69 -10.81 -9.41
N LEU A 184 -8.52 -10.01 -8.75
CA LEU A 184 -8.70 -8.60 -9.11
C LEU A 184 -7.45 -7.78 -8.83
N GLY A 185 -6.68 -8.11 -7.79
CA GLY A 185 -5.38 -7.52 -7.48
C GLY A 185 -4.38 -7.70 -8.61
N TRP A 186 -4.33 -8.89 -9.23
CA TRP A 186 -3.50 -9.16 -10.42
C TRP A 186 -3.92 -8.35 -11.65
N LEU A 187 -5.20 -7.99 -11.77
CA LEU A 187 -5.71 -7.15 -12.86
C LEU A 187 -5.65 -5.66 -12.53
N GLY A 188 -5.57 -5.31 -11.25
CA GLY A 188 -5.67 -3.96 -10.72
C GLY A 188 -4.38 -3.49 -10.04
N SER A 189 -4.36 -3.52 -8.71
CA SER A 189 -3.29 -2.90 -7.92
C SER A 189 -1.88 -3.40 -8.25
N VAL A 190 -1.70 -4.69 -8.58
CA VAL A 190 -0.37 -5.25 -8.87
C VAL A 190 0.27 -4.59 -10.11
N PRO A 191 -0.35 -4.61 -11.31
CA PRO A 191 0.20 -3.91 -12.46
C PRO A 191 0.14 -2.38 -12.33
N HIS A 192 -0.85 -1.82 -11.63
CA HIS A 192 -0.96 -0.37 -11.45
C HIS A 192 0.20 0.22 -10.64
N TRP A 193 0.54 -0.42 -9.52
CA TRP A 193 1.62 0.02 -8.63
C TRP A 193 2.96 -0.69 -8.87
N ILE A 194 3.00 -1.66 -9.80
CA ILE A 194 4.18 -2.49 -10.10
C ILE A 194 4.61 -3.29 -8.85
N TYR A 195 3.64 -3.86 -8.12
CA TYR A 195 3.84 -4.53 -6.83
C TYR A 195 4.27 -5.99 -6.96
N PHE A 196 4.99 -6.36 -8.02
CA PHE A 196 5.51 -7.72 -8.16
C PHE A 196 6.50 -8.02 -7.03
N THR A 197 6.31 -9.15 -6.34
CA THR A 197 7.15 -9.55 -5.19
C THR A 197 8.66 -9.43 -5.45
N PRO A 198 9.22 -9.86 -6.60
CA PRO A 198 10.65 -9.74 -6.86
C PRO A 198 11.17 -8.30 -6.93
N LEU A 199 10.30 -7.34 -7.28
CA LEU A 199 10.64 -5.92 -7.39
C LEU A 199 10.37 -5.15 -6.09
N ARG A 200 9.35 -5.57 -5.33
CA ARG A 200 8.88 -4.85 -4.13
C ARG A 200 9.33 -5.48 -2.80
N GLY A 201 10.06 -6.59 -2.89
CA GLY A 201 10.59 -7.35 -1.76
C GLY A 201 11.72 -6.64 -1.03
N ASP A 202 12.93 -7.20 -1.09
CA ASP A 202 14.04 -6.77 -0.23
C ASP A 202 14.78 -5.53 -0.76
N ASP A 203 14.94 -5.41 -2.09
CA ASP A 203 15.49 -4.22 -2.73
C ASP A 203 14.37 -3.37 -3.34
N LEU A 204 14.15 -2.18 -2.75
CA LEU A 204 13.17 -1.21 -3.25
C LEU A 204 13.75 -0.29 -4.33
N GLY A 205 15.06 -0.33 -4.56
CA GLY A 205 15.75 0.56 -5.50
C GLY A 205 15.22 0.40 -6.91
N THR A 206 15.17 -0.84 -7.41
CA THR A 206 14.67 -1.13 -8.77
C THR A 206 13.22 -0.69 -8.97
N TRP A 207 12.32 -1.04 -8.04
CA TRP A 207 10.93 -0.60 -8.10
C TRP A 207 10.80 0.93 -8.10
N ARG A 208 11.57 1.62 -7.23
CA ARG A 208 11.55 3.08 -7.15
C ARG A 208 12.05 3.73 -8.44
N VAL A 209 13.07 3.18 -9.09
CA VAL A 209 13.53 3.65 -10.41
C VAL A 209 12.40 3.55 -11.45
N LEU A 210 11.71 2.41 -11.52
CA LEU A 210 10.62 2.20 -12.48
C LEU A 210 9.47 3.20 -12.25
N VAL A 211 9.01 3.34 -11.00
CA VAL A 211 7.91 4.25 -10.65
C VAL A 211 8.28 5.72 -10.87
N LEU A 212 9.55 6.09 -10.69
CA LEU A 212 10.00 7.47 -10.88
C LEU A 212 10.20 7.83 -12.36
N TRP A 213 10.61 6.89 -13.22
CA TRP A 213 11.00 7.19 -14.60
C TRP A 213 9.99 6.77 -15.66
N LEU A 214 9.18 5.73 -15.45
CA LEU A 214 8.16 5.34 -16.44
C LEU A 214 7.10 6.44 -16.66
N PRO A 215 6.50 7.05 -15.61
CA PRO A 215 5.52 8.11 -15.80
C PRO A 215 6.04 9.35 -16.56
N PRO A 216 7.22 9.95 -16.24
CA PRO A 216 7.69 11.13 -16.98
C PRO A 216 8.06 10.79 -18.44
N ILE A 217 8.55 9.59 -18.73
CA ILE A 217 8.78 9.15 -20.12
C ILE A 217 7.44 9.09 -20.89
N ALA A 218 6.40 8.49 -20.29
CA ALA A 218 5.07 8.45 -20.89
C ALA A 218 4.46 9.87 -21.04
N LEU A 219 4.65 10.72 -20.04
CA LEU A 219 4.20 12.11 -20.03
C LEU A 219 4.84 12.92 -21.17
N LEU A 220 6.17 12.85 -21.33
CA LEU A 220 6.89 13.53 -22.41
C LEU A 220 6.44 13.02 -23.78
N THR A 221 6.14 11.72 -23.89
CA THR A 221 5.60 11.12 -25.13
C THR A 221 4.21 11.66 -25.46
N ALA A 222 3.33 11.80 -24.46
CA ALA A 222 1.99 12.35 -24.61
C ALA A 222 2.05 13.86 -24.96
N VAL A 223 2.90 14.63 -24.29
CA VAL A 223 3.14 16.06 -24.60
C VAL A 223 3.66 16.24 -26.03
N ALA A 224 4.63 15.41 -26.46
CA ALA A 224 5.12 15.43 -27.83
C ALA A 224 4.00 15.13 -28.85
N GLY A 225 3.13 14.17 -28.56
CA GLY A 225 1.96 13.85 -29.36
C GLY A 225 0.95 14.99 -29.47
N LEU A 226 0.64 15.63 -28.33
CA LEU A 226 -0.23 16.81 -28.30
C LEU A 226 0.37 17.97 -29.10
N ALA A 227 1.65 18.26 -28.93
CA ALA A 227 2.33 19.33 -29.67
C ALA A 227 2.28 19.08 -31.19
N LEU A 228 2.57 17.85 -31.63
CA LEU A 228 2.46 17.46 -33.04
C LEU A 228 1.03 17.53 -33.56
N GLY A 229 0.06 17.10 -32.76
CA GLY A 229 -1.35 17.16 -33.12
C GLY A 229 -1.84 18.60 -33.28
N ILE A 230 -1.57 19.45 -32.29
CA ILE A 230 -1.96 20.87 -32.31
C ILE A 230 -1.34 21.58 -33.51
N GLN A 231 -0.07 21.30 -33.83
CA GLN A 231 0.60 21.86 -35.02
C GLN A 231 -0.10 21.49 -36.34
N ARG A 232 -0.76 20.33 -36.38
CA ARG A 232 -1.47 19.81 -37.56
C ARG A 232 -2.96 20.15 -37.58
N VAL A 233 -3.50 20.75 -36.52
CA VAL A 233 -4.86 21.28 -36.50
C VAL A 233 -4.90 22.62 -37.22
N ARG A 234 -5.77 22.74 -38.22
CA ARG A 234 -6.01 24.01 -38.93
C ARG A 234 -7.48 24.40 -38.86
N VAL A 235 -7.82 25.23 -37.88
CA VAL A 235 -9.20 25.73 -37.68
C VAL A 235 -9.54 26.89 -38.63
N ARG A 236 -8.59 27.83 -38.81
CA ARG A 236 -8.77 29.03 -39.66
C ARG A 236 -8.52 28.77 -41.15
N ARG A 237 -7.38 28.15 -41.50
CA ARG A 237 -7.02 27.78 -42.89
C ARG A 237 -7.19 26.28 -43.10
N ARG A 238 -8.44 25.84 -43.21
CA ARG A 238 -8.79 24.41 -43.26
C ARG A 238 -8.13 23.68 -44.44
N TYR A 239 -7.92 22.38 -44.28
CA TYR A 239 -7.45 21.50 -45.34
C TYR A 239 -8.53 21.31 -46.43
N PRO A 240 -8.17 20.77 -47.61
CA PRO A 240 -9.13 20.45 -48.65
C PRO A 240 -10.36 19.71 -48.11
N ARG A 241 -11.54 20.02 -48.65
CA ARG A 241 -12.85 19.54 -48.16
C ARG A 241 -13.24 20.08 -46.77
N GLY A 242 -12.69 21.23 -46.35
CA GLY A 242 -13.07 21.91 -45.12
C GLY A 242 -12.68 21.19 -43.84
N GLN A 243 -11.68 20.30 -43.91
CA GLN A 243 -11.25 19.47 -42.78
C GLN A 243 -10.28 20.22 -41.87
N ILE A 244 -10.39 19.99 -40.55
CA ILE A 244 -9.49 20.60 -39.55
C ILE A 244 -8.16 19.84 -39.39
N THR A 245 -8.04 18.65 -39.99
CA THR A 245 -6.88 17.76 -39.92
C THR A 245 -6.53 17.25 -41.32
N PRO A 246 -5.24 16.98 -41.62
CA PRO A 246 -4.84 16.43 -42.92
C PRO A 246 -5.07 14.92 -43.06
N TYR A 247 -5.52 14.24 -42.00
CA TYR A 247 -5.58 12.79 -41.92
C TYR A 247 -6.99 12.23 -42.21
N HIS A 248 -7.04 11.00 -42.76
CA HIS A 248 -8.27 10.25 -43.03
C HIS A 248 -8.26 8.89 -42.32
N GLY A 249 -9.44 8.25 -42.20
CA GLY A 249 -9.61 6.93 -41.59
C GLY A 249 -9.09 6.85 -40.15
N TRP A 250 -8.39 5.77 -39.80
CA TRP A 250 -7.79 5.57 -38.48
C TRP A 250 -6.84 6.69 -38.04
N LYS A 251 -6.09 7.29 -38.97
CA LYS A 251 -5.18 8.40 -38.65
C LYS A 251 -5.94 9.66 -38.25
N ARG A 252 -7.14 9.88 -38.79
CA ARG A 252 -8.03 10.97 -38.36
C ARG A 252 -8.48 10.76 -36.93
N TRP A 253 -8.94 9.55 -36.60
CA TRP A 253 -9.38 9.19 -35.25
C TRP A 253 -8.25 9.32 -34.25
N HIS A 254 -7.09 8.72 -34.52
CA HIS A 254 -5.91 8.85 -33.68
C HIS A 254 -5.53 10.32 -33.45
N HIS A 255 -5.59 11.17 -34.48
CA HIS A 255 -5.27 12.58 -34.34
C HIS A 255 -6.29 13.36 -33.49
N LEU A 256 -7.59 13.30 -33.83
CA LEU A 256 -8.61 14.11 -33.17
C LEU A 256 -8.96 13.57 -31.78
N ALA A 257 -9.15 12.26 -31.64
CA ALA A 257 -9.39 11.65 -30.32
C ALA A 257 -8.13 11.73 -29.46
N GLY A 258 -6.95 11.56 -30.05
CA GLY A 258 -5.67 11.71 -29.35
C GLY A 258 -5.43 13.12 -28.80
N LEU A 259 -5.96 14.17 -29.43
CA LEU A 259 -5.89 15.52 -28.87
C LEU A 259 -6.76 15.68 -27.61
N ALA A 260 -7.96 15.12 -27.61
CA ALA A 260 -8.84 15.17 -26.44
C ALA A 260 -8.34 14.26 -25.32
N VAL A 261 -8.11 12.98 -25.61
CA VAL A 261 -7.64 11.98 -24.64
C VAL A 261 -6.22 12.29 -24.18
N GLY A 262 -5.36 12.81 -25.05
CA GLY A 262 -3.99 13.18 -24.71
C GLY A 262 -3.93 14.30 -23.65
N GLY A 263 -4.84 15.27 -23.71
CA GLY A 263 -4.94 16.32 -22.69
C GLY A 263 -5.24 15.73 -21.31
N PHE A 264 -6.24 14.86 -21.25
CA PHE A 264 -6.57 14.12 -20.02
C PHE A 264 -5.41 13.23 -19.55
N ALA A 265 -4.77 12.51 -20.46
CA ALA A 265 -3.65 11.62 -20.14
C ALA A 265 -2.45 12.39 -19.56
N VAL A 266 -2.15 13.59 -20.08
CA VAL A 266 -1.09 14.46 -19.55
C VAL A 266 -1.41 14.88 -18.12
N THR A 267 -2.62 15.36 -17.84
CA THR A 267 -3.01 15.77 -16.48
C THR A 267 -3.01 14.59 -15.50
N TRP A 268 -3.49 13.43 -15.95
CA TRP A 268 -3.56 12.22 -15.15
C TRP A 268 -2.17 11.64 -14.85
N LEU A 269 -1.29 11.54 -15.85
CA LEU A 269 0.10 11.10 -15.68
C LEU A 269 0.90 12.05 -14.79
N LEU A 270 0.74 13.36 -14.98
CA LEU A 270 1.39 14.35 -14.13
C LEU A 270 0.95 14.20 -12.67
N SER A 271 -0.36 14.08 -12.44
CA SER A 271 -0.91 13.87 -11.10
C SER A 271 -0.37 12.60 -10.44
N GLY A 272 -0.42 11.46 -11.13
CA GLY A 272 0.09 10.18 -10.63
C GLY A 272 1.61 10.18 -10.41
N TRP A 273 2.38 10.88 -11.24
CA TRP A 273 3.82 11.02 -11.03
C TRP A 273 4.14 11.85 -9.78
N LEU A 274 3.45 12.99 -9.60
CA LEU A 274 3.61 13.86 -8.45
C LEU A 274 3.21 13.18 -7.13
N SER A 275 2.18 12.32 -7.13
CA SER A 275 1.76 11.57 -5.95
C SER A 275 2.79 10.53 -5.47
N ASN A 276 3.81 10.23 -6.28
CA ASN A 276 4.92 9.35 -5.89
C ASN A 276 6.11 10.09 -5.25
N HIS A 277 5.96 11.38 -4.94
CA HIS A 277 6.98 12.24 -4.34
C HIS A 277 8.32 12.16 -5.09
N PRO A 278 8.36 12.56 -6.36
CA PRO A 278 9.55 12.42 -7.19
C PRO A 278 10.68 13.26 -6.60
N PHE A 279 11.82 12.61 -6.33
CA PHE A 279 13.02 13.25 -5.79
C PHE A 279 12.78 14.04 -4.48
N GLY A 280 11.73 13.71 -3.71
CA GLY A 280 11.37 14.41 -2.47
C GLY A 280 10.65 15.76 -2.68
N LEU A 281 10.32 16.15 -3.91
CA LEU A 281 9.74 17.46 -4.25
C LEU A 281 8.40 17.80 -3.55
N LEU A 282 7.65 16.78 -3.14
CA LEU A 282 6.34 16.92 -2.50
C LEU A 282 6.23 16.06 -1.25
N GLU A 283 7.35 15.58 -0.72
CA GLU A 283 7.33 14.87 0.56
C GLU A 283 6.85 15.89 1.59
N MET A 284 5.55 15.82 1.95
CA MET A 284 5.01 16.66 3.02
C MET A 284 5.94 16.39 4.20
N SER A 285 6.68 17.42 4.61
CA SER A 285 7.70 17.32 5.63
C SER A 285 7.13 16.47 6.74
N SER A 286 7.74 15.30 6.99
CA SER A 286 7.38 14.53 8.17
C SER A 286 7.37 15.53 9.33
N PRO A 287 6.31 15.52 10.18
CA PRO A 287 6.22 16.47 11.27
C PRO A 287 7.57 16.56 11.97
N PRO A 288 8.11 17.77 12.23
CA PRO A 288 9.46 17.93 12.75
C PRO A 288 9.70 16.99 13.95
N PRO A 289 10.93 16.51 14.17
CA PRO A 289 11.24 15.64 15.30
C PRO A 289 10.64 16.21 16.60
N GLY A 290 9.81 15.41 17.27
CA GLY A 290 9.08 15.84 18.47
C GLY A 290 7.66 16.37 18.24
N SER A 291 7.15 16.52 17.01
CA SER A 291 5.75 16.92 16.77
C SER A 291 4.73 15.96 17.40
N ALA A 292 4.98 14.66 17.35
CA ALA A 292 4.14 13.68 18.04
C ALA A 292 4.18 13.87 19.56
N GLN A 293 5.33 14.29 20.12
CA GLN A 293 5.47 14.58 21.56
C GLN A 293 4.74 15.85 21.93
N HIS A 294 4.82 16.91 21.11
CA HIS A 294 4.07 18.14 21.34
C HIS A 294 2.55 17.93 21.25
N LEU A 295 2.07 17.12 20.29
CA LEU A 295 0.65 16.77 20.19
C LEU A 295 0.18 15.88 21.34
N ALA A 296 1.04 14.98 21.83
CA ALA A 296 0.76 14.11 22.97
C ALA A 296 1.00 14.77 24.34
N GLY A 297 1.41 16.05 24.38
CA GLY A 297 1.69 16.78 25.62
C GLY A 297 3.00 16.41 26.34
N GLY A 298 3.92 15.69 25.67
CA GLY A 298 5.23 15.33 26.19
C GLY A 298 5.78 14.02 25.61
N PRO A 299 6.97 13.57 26.06
CA PRO A 299 7.46 12.24 25.74
C PRO A 299 6.51 11.17 26.30
N PHE A 300 6.37 10.05 25.59
CA PHE A 300 5.64 8.90 26.10
C PHE A 300 6.22 8.46 27.46
N ARG A 301 5.40 8.54 28.51
CA ARG A 301 5.70 8.08 29.85
C ARG A 301 4.63 7.04 30.21
N PRO A 302 4.99 5.75 30.34
CA PRO A 302 4.04 4.75 30.79
C PRO A 302 3.42 5.18 32.13
N SER A 303 2.09 5.22 32.23
CA SER A 303 1.42 5.45 33.51
C SER A 303 1.73 4.28 34.45
N ALA A 304 2.22 4.55 35.65
CA ALA A 304 2.51 3.51 36.65
C ALA A 304 1.25 3.01 37.39
N ASP A 305 0.09 3.61 37.15
CA ASP A 305 -1.14 3.33 37.88
C ASP A 305 -2.07 2.38 37.09
N ILE A 306 -2.27 1.17 37.62
CA ILE A 306 -3.21 0.18 37.09
C ILE A 306 -4.66 0.65 37.27
N ASN A 307 -4.99 1.35 38.36
CA ASN A 307 -6.35 1.85 38.59
C ASN A 307 -6.71 2.94 37.59
N LEU A 308 -5.76 3.79 37.22
CA LEU A 308 -5.97 4.76 36.15
C LEU A 308 -6.30 4.06 34.83
N LEU A 309 -5.54 3.03 34.47
CA LEU A 309 -5.78 2.26 33.26
C LEU A 309 -7.17 1.62 33.27
N ARG A 310 -7.57 0.98 34.37
CA ARG A 310 -8.91 0.37 34.51
C ARG A 310 -10.06 1.38 34.41
N ARG A 311 -9.87 2.65 34.75
CA ARG A 311 -10.89 3.69 34.59
C ARG A 311 -11.05 4.15 33.13
N GLN A 312 -10.06 3.88 32.28
CA GLN A 312 -10.03 4.30 30.87
C GLN A 312 -10.53 3.22 29.91
N LEU A 313 -10.65 1.98 30.39
CA LEU A 313 -11.20 0.82 29.66
C LEU A 313 -12.72 0.74 29.88
#